data_AF-A0AAW8KAB3-F1
#
_entry.id   AF-A0AAW8KAB3-F1
#
_cell.length_a   1.000
_cell.length_b   1.000
_cell.length_c   1.000
_cell.angle_alpha   90.00
_cell.angle_beta   90.00
_cell.angle_gamma   90.00
#
_symmetry.space_group_name_H-M   'P 1'
#
loop_
_entity.id
_entity.type
_entity.pdbx_description
1 polymer ?
#
loop_
_entity_poly.entity_id
_entity_poly.type
_entity_poly.pdbx_seq_one_letter_code
_entity_poly.pdbx_strand_id
1 'polypeptide(L)'
;MTDDGSYGRHGNVTVPLKEMLEAGEKFDMIITIGPLVMMKFVVLTAKPFGVPVTVSMNPIMIDGTGMCGGCRLTLNQDGKK
;
A
#
# COMPACT_ATOMS: atom_id res chain seq x y z
N MET A 1 12.32 -11.17 -5.98
CA MET A 1 11.67 -11.76 -4.80
C MET A 1 10.36 -12.34 -5.27
N THR A 2 10.04 -13.56 -4.86
CA THR A 2 8.79 -14.23 -5.19
C THR A 2 8.24 -14.94 -3.95
N ASP A 3 6.91 -15.07 -3.88
CA ASP A 3 6.23 -15.71 -2.76
C ASP A 3 6.59 -17.19 -2.60
N ASP A 4 6.99 -17.85 -3.68
CA ASP A 4 7.38 -19.27 -3.73
C ASP A 4 8.91 -19.49 -3.69
N GLY A 5 9.70 -18.42 -3.71
CA GLY A 5 11.16 -18.49 -3.68
C GLY A 5 11.78 -18.99 -4.97
N SER A 6 11.00 -19.17 -6.05
CA SER A 6 11.50 -19.59 -7.36
C SER A 6 12.51 -18.60 -7.96
N TYR A 7 12.47 -17.32 -7.60
CA TYR A 7 13.41 -16.32 -8.11
C TYR A 7 13.78 -15.19 -7.13
N GLY A 8 15.09 -15.01 -6.94
CA GLY A 8 15.65 -14.03 -6.03
C GLY A 8 15.38 -14.41 -4.57
N ARG A 9 14.87 -13.47 -3.78
CA ARG A 9 14.51 -13.71 -2.38
C ARG A 9 13.14 -14.36 -2.24
N HIS A 10 12.97 -15.29 -1.31
CA HIS A 10 11.66 -15.81 -0.92
C HIS A 10 10.93 -14.84 0.02
N GLY A 11 9.66 -14.55 -0.26
CA GLY A 11 8.78 -13.74 0.57
C GLY A 11 7.96 -12.71 -0.20
N ASN A 12 7.19 -11.90 0.53
CA ASN A 12 6.35 -10.86 -0.04
C ASN A 12 6.97 -9.45 0.12
N VAL A 13 6.37 -8.46 -0.56
CA VAL A 13 6.89 -7.08 -0.65
C VAL A 13 7.10 -6.36 0.69
N THR A 14 6.40 -6.75 1.76
CA THR A 14 6.53 -6.04 3.04
C THR A 14 7.78 -6.43 3.82
N VAL A 15 8.37 -7.60 3.54
CA VAL A 15 9.61 -8.06 4.18
C VAL A 15 10.77 -7.09 3.95
N PRO A 16 11.21 -6.83 2.70
CA PRO A 16 12.33 -5.91 2.48
C PRO A 16 11.99 -4.46 2.87
N LEU A 17 10.71 -4.04 2.71
CA LEU A 17 10.28 -2.71 3.15
C LEU A 17 10.50 -2.53 4.65
N LYS A 18 10.07 -3.51 5.46
CA LYS A 18 10.24 -3.49 6.91
C LYS A 18 11.72 -3.43 7.29
N GLU A 19 12.56 -4.25 6.66
CA GLU A 19 13.99 -4.28 6.94
C GLU A 19 14.69 -2.96 6.64
N MET A 20 14.37 -2.31 5.51
CA MET A 20 14.92 -0.99 5.19
C MET A 20 14.51 0.05 6.25
N LEU A 21 13.24 0.05 6.66
CA LEU A 21 12.75 0.97 7.69
C LEU A 21 13.37 0.69 9.07
N GLU A 22 13.55 -0.58 9.44
CA GLU A 22 14.22 -0.99 10.70
C GLU A 22 15.73 -0.69 10.67
N ALA A 23 16.37 -0.76 9.51
CA ALA A 23 17.77 -0.35 9.32
C ALA A 23 17.98 1.17 9.41
N GLY A 24 16.90 1.95 9.53
CA GLY A 24 16.95 3.40 9.68
C GLY A 24 16.95 4.17 8.36
N GLU A 25 16.71 3.50 7.24
CA GLU A 25 16.54 4.17 5.94
C GLU A 25 15.43 5.23 6.02
N LYS A 26 15.69 6.39 5.41
CA LYS A 26 14.76 7.52 5.41
C LYS A 26 14.15 7.68 4.04
N PHE A 27 12.84 7.46 3.97
CA PHE A 27 12.04 7.72 2.78
C PHE A 27 11.15 8.92 3.04
N ASP A 28 11.09 9.85 2.07
CA ASP A 28 10.16 10.98 2.13
C ASP A 28 8.71 10.53 1.86
N MET A 29 8.52 9.46 1.08
CA MET A 29 7.22 8.90 0.71
C MET A 29 7.36 7.44 0.27
N ILE A 30 6.31 6.66 0.48
CA ILE A 30 6.12 5.32 -0.11
C ILE A 30 4.94 5.37 -1.08
N ILE A 31 5.10 4.81 -2.28
CA ILE A 31 4.01 4.65 -3.24
C ILE A 31 3.74 3.15 -3.40
N THR A 32 2.48 2.73 -3.25
CA THR A 32 2.08 1.32 -3.41
C THR A 32 0.96 1.13 -4.41
N ILE A 33 1.11 0.11 -5.26
CA ILE A 33 0.18 -0.28 -6.32
C ILE A 33 0.16 -1.81 -6.38
N GLY A 34 -1.01 -2.42 -6.24
CA GLY A 34 -1.13 -3.88 -6.29
C GLY A 34 -2.48 -4.38 -5.75
N PRO A 35 -2.58 -5.66 -5.35
CA PRO A 35 -3.77 -6.18 -4.69
C PRO A 35 -4.11 -5.40 -3.41
N LEU A 36 -5.39 -5.17 -3.13
CA LEU A 36 -5.84 -4.40 -1.95
C LEU A 36 -5.24 -4.92 -0.63
N VAL A 37 -5.10 -6.24 -0.50
CA VAL A 37 -4.49 -6.88 0.68
C VAL A 37 -3.01 -6.51 0.80
N MET A 38 -2.27 -6.53 -0.31
CA MET A 38 -0.86 -6.12 -0.35
C MET A 38 -0.72 -4.65 0.05
N MET A 39 -1.52 -3.76 -0.55
CA MET A 39 -1.49 -2.33 -0.24
C MET A 39 -1.82 -2.05 1.23
N LYS A 40 -2.80 -2.75 1.81
CA LYS A 40 -3.10 -2.70 3.25
C LYS A 40 -1.87 -3.02 4.10
N PHE A 41 -1.14 -4.09 3.78
CA PHE A 41 0.02 -4.49 4.57
C PHE A 41 1.23 -3.57 4.37
N VAL A 42 1.40 -2.96 3.20
CA VAL A 42 2.40 -1.91 3.00
C VAL A 42 2.13 -0.73 3.92
N VAL A 43 0.89 -0.23 3.97
CA VAL A 43 0.50 0.88 4.86
C VAL A 43 0.71 0.51 6.33
N LEU A 44 0.30 -0.70 6.74
CA LEU A 44 0.52 -1.16 8.12
C LEU A 44 2.00 -1.30 8.49
N THR A 45 2.84 -1.69 7.54
CA THR A 45 4.29 -1.84 7.74
C THR A 45 4.96 -0.47 7.92
N ALA A 46 4.56 0.53 7.14
CA ALA A 46 5.13 1.88 7.21
C ALA A 46 4.61 2.70 8.40
N LYS A 47 3.39 2.42 8.88
CA LYS A 47 2.70 3.22 9.90
C LYS A 47 3.52 3.48 11.18
N PRO A 48 4.22 2.50 11.79
CA PRO A 48 5.03 2.74 12.99
C PRO A 48 6.20 3.70 12.77
N PHE A 49 6.65 3.84 11.52
CA PHE A 49 7.80 4.67 11.15
C PHE A 49 7.41 6.10 10.74
N GLY A 50 6.10 6.39 10.66
CA GLY A 50 5.60 7.73 10.34
C GLY A 50 5.84 8.18 8.88
N VAL A 51 6.19 7.28 7.98
CA VAL A 51 6.43 7.59 6.56
C VAL A 51 5.08 7.71 5.83
N PRO A 52 4.82 8.80 5.09
CA PRO A 52 3.58 8.95 4.35
C PRO A 52 3.49 7.95 3.19
N VAL A 53 2.32 7.33 3.02
CA VAL A 53 2.07 6.32 1.98
C VAL A 53 0.97 6.79 1.04
N THR A 54 1.28 6.86 -0.25
CA THR A 54 0.31 7.08 -1.32
C THR A 54 -0.08 5.74 -1.94
N VAL A 55 -1.39 5.52 -2.09
CA VAL A 55 -1.95 4.24 -2.56
C VAL A 55 -2.72 4.47 -3.86
N SER A 56 -2.40 3.73 -4.92
CA SER A 56 -3.19 3.71 -6.15
C SER A 56 -4.33 2.70 -6.02
N MET A 57 -5.50 3.19 -5.61
CA MET A 57 -6.67 2.35 -5.36
C MET A 57 -7.23 1.74 -6.65
N ASN A 58 -7.72 0.50 -6.56
CA ASN A 58 -8.32 -0.25 -7.66
C ASN A 58 -9.75 -0.74 -7.32
N PRO A 59 -10.70 0.17 -7.00
CA PRO A 59 -12.10 -0.21 -6.79
C PRO A 59 -12.78 -0.62 -8.11
N ILE A 60 -13.99 -1.15 -8.01
CA ILE A 60 -14.84 -1.40 -9.18
C ILE A 60 -15.13 -0.07 -9.89
N MET A 61 -15.07 -0.07 -11.21
CA MET A 61 -15.38 1.09 -12.05
C MET A 61 -16.50 0.74 -13.03
N ILE A 62 -17.37 1.71 -13.33
CA ILE A 62 -18.40 1.59 -14.38
C ILE A 62 -18.15 2.68 -15.42
N ASP A 63 -18.44 3.95 -15.09
CA ASP A 63 -18.33 5.05 -16.05
C ASP A 63 -16.92 5.66 -16.13
N GLY A 64 -16.17 5.65 -15.03
CA GLY A 64 -14.80 6.20 -14.99
C GLY A 64 -14.69 7.73 -15.03
N THR A 65 -15.82 8.44 -14.95
CA THR A 65 -15.90 9.92 -15.04
C THR A 65 -16.57 10.57 -13.83
N GLY A 66 -17.10 9.78 -12.90
CA GLY A 66 -17.67 10.25 -11.62
C GLY A 66 -19.19 10.26 -11.55
N MET A 67 -19.90 9.65 -12.51
CA MET A 67 -21.37 9.71 -12.56
C MET A 67 -22.07 8.66 -11.69
N CYS A 68 -21.53 7.44 -11.56
CA CYS A 68 -22.27 6.33 -10.94
C CYS A 68 -21.89 6.02 -9.47
N GLY A 69 -20.75 6.50 -8.98
CA GLY A 69 -20.25 6.14 -7.65
C GLY A 69 -19.79 4.68 -7.49
N GLY A 70 -19.62 3.94 -8.59
CA GLY A 70 -19.09 2.57 -8.57
C GLY A 70 -17.71 2.49 -7.93
N CYS A 71 -16.87 3.48 -8.18
CA CYS A 71 -15.52 3.62 -7.61
C CYS A 71 -15.48 4.36 -6.26
N ARG A 72 -16.60 4.47 -5.55
CA ARG A 72 -16.65 5.20 -4.26
C ARG A 72 -15.66 4.62 -3.25
N LEU A 73 -15.08 5.51 -2.46
CA LEU A 73 -14.22 5.18 -1.32
C LEU A 73 -14.64 6.03 -0.12
N THR A 74 -14.37 5.55 1.09
CA THR A 74 -14.48 6.35 2.32
C THR A 74 -13.08 6.75 2.76
N LEU A 75 -12.81 8.05 2.82
CA LEU A 75 -11.56 8.58 3.34
C LEU A 75 -11.71 8.89 4.82
N ASN A 76 -11.01 8.15 5.67
CA ASN A 76 -10.98 8.47 7.10
C ASN A 76 -9.88 9.50 7.37
N GLN A 77 -10.27 10.70 7.80
CA GLN A 77 -9.33 11.77 8.15
C GLN A 77 -9.62 12.24 9.57
N ASP A 78 -8.59 12.28 10.42
CA ASP A 78 -8.70 12.74 11.82
C ASP A 78 -9.80 12.05 12.64
N GLY A 79 -9.98 10.74 12.43
CA GLY A 79 -11.01 9.94 13.09
C GLY A 79 -12.43 10.17 12.59
N LYS A 80 -12.61 11.01 11.57
CA LYS A 80 -13.89 11.24 10.89
C LYS A 80 -13.96 10.41 9.62
N LYS A 81 -15.13 9.84 9.36
CA LYS A 81 -15.48 9.17 8.10
C LYS A 81 -16.06 10.15 7.12
#